data_AF-A0A075MVJ7-F1
#
_entry.id   AF-A0A075MVJ7-F1
#
_cell.length_a   1.000
_cell.length_b   1.000
_cell.length_c   1.000
_cell.angle_alpha   90.00
_cell.angle_beta   90.00
_cell.angle_gamma   90.00
#
_symmetry.space_group_name_H-M   'P 1'
#
loop_
_entity.id
_entity.type
_entity.pdbx_description
1 polymer ?
#
loop_
_entity_poly.entity_id
_entity_poly.type
_entity_poly.pdbx_seq_one_letter_code
_entity_poly.pdbx_strand_id
1 'polypeptide(L)'
;MLVKVNSIIRRNEGQEEGKEENQYIVRVTKLDIDDLGSVIPLREIELWLPLYDESIVKTLMNSHYAAIFTEGYNEEDGSTIILARGFTEEELNKEKEKTIKKVNEKRRDHTK
;
A
#
# COMPACT_ATOMS: atom_id res chain seq x y z
N MET A 1 -4.86 2.58 1.10
CA MET A 1 -4.08 2.41 2.35
C MET A 1 -2.63 2.77 2.12
N LEU A 2 -1.91 3.24 3.16
CA LEU A 2 -0.47 3.48 3.12
C LEU A 2 0.27 2.16 3.39
N VAL A 3 1.29 1.87 2.57
CA VAL A 3 2.08 0.65 2.70
C VAL A 3 3.56 0.91 2.47
N LYS A 4 4.39 0.04 3.05
CA LYS A 4 5.78 -0.17 2.65
C LYS A 4 5.85 -1.35 1.69
N VAL A 5 6.49 -1.16 0.54
CA VAL A 5 6.68 -2.24 -0.44
C VAL A 5 7.87 -3.10 0.00
N ASN A 6 7.63 -4.39 0.22
CA ASN A 6 8.68 -5.31 0.68
C ASN A 6 9.26 -6.10 -0.48
N SER A 7 8.41 -6.69 -1.32
CA SER A 7 8.85 -7.42 -2.51
C SER A 7 7.75 -7.55 -3.55
N ILE A 8 8.16 -7.74 -4.80
CA ILE A 8 7.29 -8.02 -5.94
C ILE A 8 7.78 -9.34 -6.55
N ILE A 9 6.89 -10.32 -6.64
CA ILE A 9 7.19 -11.68 -7.10
C ILE A 9 6.39 -11.93 -8.38
N ARG A 10 7.07 -12.31 -9.46
CA ARG A 10 6.42 -12.80 -10.68
C ARG A 10 6.15 -14.29 -10.53
N ARG A 11 4.88 -14.69 -10.59
CA ARG A 11 4.47 -16.10 -10.66
C ARG A 11 4.30 -16.46 -12.14
N ASN A 12 5.12 -17.39 -12.62
CA ASN A 12 4.93 -18.01 -13.92
C ASN A 12 4.12 -19.30 -13.65
N GLU A 13 2.83 -19.31 -13.94
CA GLU A 13 2.06 -20.56 -13.92
C GLU A 13 2.34 -21.35 -15.22
N GLY A 14 2.48 -22.67 -15.09
CA GLY A 14 2.93 -23.57 -16.16
C GLY A 14 1.96 -23.63 -17.34
N GLN A 15 2.53 -23.94 -18.50
CA GLN A 15 1.94 -23.90 -19.84
C GLN A 15 0.67 -24.77 -20.00
N GLU A 16 -0.43 -24.14 -20.42
CA GLU A 16 -1.34 -24.70 -21.43
C GLU A 16 -1.31 -23.75 -22.65
N GLU A 17 -1.30 -24.32 -23.85
CA GLU A 17 -1.06 -23.61 -25.11
C GLU A 17 -1.95 -22.35 -25.25
N GLY A 18 -1.32 -21.17 -25.27
CA GLY A 18 -1.91 -19.94 -25.82
C GLY A 18 -2.11 -18.76 -24.88
N LYS A 19 -1.85 -18.86 -23.57
CA LYS A 19 -1.91 -17.70 -22.64
C LYS A 19 -0.84 -17.77 -21.56
N GLU A 20 0.25 -17.03 -21.71
CA GLU A 20 1.12 -16.69 -20.58
C GLU A 20 0.39 -15.68 -19.69
N GLU A 21 -0.26 -16.14 -18.63
CA GLU A 21 -0.82 -15.24 -17.61
C GLU A 21 0.29 -14.84 -16.64
N ASN A 22 0.92 -13.71 -16.90
CA ASN A 22 1.92 -13.12 -16.00
C ASN A 22 1.21 -12.56 -14.77
N GLN A 23 1.14 -13.35 -13.71
CA GLN A 23 0.59 -12.90 -12.43
C GLN A 23 1.70 -12.42 -11.50
N TYR A 24 1.55 -11.20 -10.97
CA TYR A 24 2.46 -10.69 -9.97
C TYR A 24 1.78 -10.65 -8.61
N ILE A 25 2.52 -11.05 -7.58
CA ILE A 25 2.16 -10.93 -6.17
C ILE A 25 3.05 -9.86 -5.55
N VAL A 26 2.46 -8.95 -4.79
CA VAL A 26 3.19 -7.94 -4.03
C VAL A 26 3.03 -8.22 -2.55
N ARG A 27 4.16 -8.28 -1.85
CA ARG A 27 4.19 -8.30 -0.39
C ARG A 27 4.40 -6.89 0.12
N VAL A 28 3.51 -6.44 0.97
CA VAL A 28 3.57 -5.11 1.57
C VAL A 28 3.32 -5.16 3.06
N THR A 29 3.88 -4.20 3.80
CA THR A 29 3.50 -3.95 5.19
C THR A 29 2.50 -2.81 5.20
N LYS A 30 1.29 -3.06 5.70
CA LYS A 30 0.28 -2.03 5.96
C LYS A 30 0.79 -1.12 7.07
N LEU A 31 0.73 0.18 6.85
CA LEU A 31 1.21 1.20 7.78
C LEU A 31 0.05 2.06 8.28
N ASP A 32 0.23 2.61 9.47
CA ASP A 32 -0.59 3.68 10.03
C ASP A 32 0.29 4.79 10.63
N ILE A 33 -0.29 5.94 10.93
CA ILE A 33 0.38 7.04 11.62
C ILE A 33 -0.32 7.25 12.96
N ASP A 34 0.43 7.07 14.05
CA ASP A 34 -0.09 7.26 15.39
C ASP A 34 -0.30 8.74 15.76
N ASP A 35 -0.88 8.97 16.94
CA ASP A 35 -1.17 10.31 17.47
C ASP A 35 0.09 11.16 17.73
N LEU A 36 1.27 10.55 17.76
CA LEU A 36 2.56 11.21 17.92
C LEU A 36 3.23 11.50 16.57
N GLY A 37 2.59 11.10 15.47
CA GLY A 37 3.13 11.22 14.12
C GLY A 37 4.19 10.18 13.79
N SER A 38 4.22 9.05 14.51
CA SER A 38 5.11 7.91 14.20
C SER A 38 4.44 7.00 13.19
N VAL A 39 5.22 6.52 12.21
CA VAL A 39 4.76 5.51 11.26
C VAL A 39 4.89 4.14 11.91
N ILE A 40 3.77 3.46 12.10
CA ILE A 40 3.72 2.15 12.75
C ILE A 40 3.31 1.06 11.75
N PRO A 41 3.98 -0.11 11.75
CA PRO A 41 3.55 -1.25 10.97
C PRO A 41 2.34 -1.91 11.65
N LEU A 42 1.31 -2.22 10.87
CA LEU A 42 0.12 -2.93 11.36
C LEU A 42 0.23 -4.44 11.12
N ARG A 43 0.46 -4.85 9.87
CA ARG A 43 0.63 -6.25 9.46
C ARG A 43 1.21 -6.35 8.06
N GLU A 44 1.77 -7.51 7.72
CA GLU A 44 2.10 -7.86 6.34
C GLU A 44 0.86 -8.41 5.63
N ILE A 45 0.73 -8.09 4.34
CA ILE A 45 -0.36 -8.57 3.47
C ILE A 45 0.19 -8.91 2.09
N GLU A 46 -0.37 -9.94 1.47
CA GLU A 46 -0.13 -10.28 0.07
C GLU A 46 -1.26 -9.75 -0.82
N LEU A 47 -0.88 -9.11 -1.92
CA LEU A 47 -1.80 -8.48 -2.86
C LEU A 47 -1.53 -8.93 -4.29
N TRP A 48 -2.59 -9.10 -5.06
CA TRP A 48 -2.49 -9.43 -6.48
C TRP A 48 -2.38 -8.16 -7.31
N LEU A 49 -1.61 -8.24 -8.39
CA LEU A 49 -1.59 -7.21 -9.42
C LEU A 49 -2.46 -7.63 -10.61
N PRO A 50 -3.02 -6.66 -11.36
CA PRO A 50 -3.74 -6.96 -12.59
C PRO A 50 -2.79 -7.61 -13.61
N LEU A 51 -3.25 -8.68 -14.26
CA LEU A 51 -2.45 -9.48 -15.22
C LEU A 51 -1.87 -8.65 -16.39
N TYR A 52 -2.50 -7.54 -16.73
CA TYR A 52 -2.18 -6.74 -17.92
C TYR A 52 -1.71 -5.31 -17.59
N ASP A 53 -1.54 -4.98 -16.31
CA ASP A 53 -1.16 -3.63 -15.89
C ASP A 53 0.24 -3.58 -15.28
N GLU A 54 1.24 -3.41 -16.15
CA GLU A 54 2.63 -3.19 -15.73
C GLU A 54 2.87 -1.81 -15.10
N SER A 55 1.94 -0.86 -15.22
CA SER A 55 2.14 0.50 -14.70
C SER A 55 2.20 0.48 -13.18
N ILE A 56 1.34 -0.32 -12.54
CA ILE A 56 1.30 -0.52 -11.09
C ILE A 56 2.60 -1.16 -10.61
N VAL A 57 3.10 -2.18 -11.33
CA VAL A 57 4.40 -2.81 -11.04
C VAL A 57 5.52 -1.77 -11.06
N LYS A 58 5.60 -0.97 -12.13
CA LYS A 58 6.62 0.08 -12.29
C LYS A 58 6.52 1.12 -11.17
N THR A 59 5.32 1.53 -10.77
CA THR A 59 5.15 2.46 -9.65
C THR A 59 5.66 1.87 -8.34
N LEU A 60 5.31 0.62 -8.04
CA LEU A 60 5.71 -0.04 -6.79
C LEU A 60 7.21 -0.37 -6.76
N MET A 61 7.82 -0.71 -7.90
CA MET A 61 9.28 -0.94 -7.99
C MET A 61 10.10 0.33 -7.72
N ASN A 62 9.57 1.49 -8.10
CA ASN A 62 10.26 2.78 -7.95
C ASN A 62 9.94 3.50 -6.63
N SER A 63 9.14 2.90 -5.75
CA SER A 63 8.65 3.56 -4.53
C SER A 63 8.84 2.68 -3.30
N HIS A 64 9.49 3.20 -2.26
CA HIS A 64 9.62 2.48 -0.99
C HIS A 64 8.30 2.47 -0.20
N TYR A 65 7.56 3.58 -0.27
CA TYR A 65 6.22 3.72 0.27
C TYR A 65 5.24 3.95 -0.86
N ALA A 66 4.01 3.45 -0.69
CA ALA A 66 2.96 3.66 -1.67
C ALA A 66 1.60 3.84 -1.00
N ALA A 67 0.75 4.64 -1.65
CA ALA A 67 -0.68 4.60 -1.43
C ALA A 67 -1.30 3.63 -2.44
N ILE A 68 -1.92 2.58 -1.95
CA ILE A 68 -2.57 1.56 -2.78
C ILE A 68 -4.07 1.58 -2.58
N PHE A 69 -4.80 1.32 -3.66
CA PHE A 69 -6.24 1.10 -3.68
C PHE A 69 -6.49 -0.29 -4.22
N THR A 70 -7.36 -1.02 -3.54
CA THR A 70 -7.61 -2.43 -3.82
C THR A 70 -9.09 -2.64 -4.08
N GLU A 71 -9.40 -3.59 -4.95
CA GLU A 71 -10.75 -4.09 -5.22
C GLU A 71 -10.86 -5.54 -4.71
N GLY A 72 -12.01 -5.88 -4.13
CA GLY A 72 -12.29 -7.21 -3.57
C GLY A 72 -12.51 -7.22 -2.05
N TYR A 73 -13.27 -8.22 -1.60
CA TYR A 73 -13.67 -8.44 -0.22
C TYR A 73 -12.72 -9.46 0.41
N ASN A 74 -11.84 -9.00 1.31
CA ASN A 74 -11.57 -9.60 2.62
C ASN A 74 -10.27 -9.02 3.16
N GLU A 75 -10.28 -8.62 4.42
CA GLU A 75 -9.14 -8.03 5.11
C GLU A 75 -7.96 -9.00 5.27
N GLU A 76 -8.15 -10.29 5.02
CA GLU A 76 -7.18 -11.31 5.39
C GLU A 76 -6.18 -11.67 4.30
N ASP A 77 -6.55 -11.82 3.02
CA ASP A 77 -5.56 -12.05 1.94
C ASP A 77 -6.21 -11.88 0.56
N GLY A 78 -5.42 -11.45 -0.42
CA GLY A 78 -5.77 -11.63 -1.85
C GLY A 78 -6.65 -10.56 -2.48
N SER A 79 -6.60 -9.31 -2.01
CA SER A 79 -7.20 -8.20 -2.78
C SER A 79 -6.34 -7.83 -3.99
N THR A 80 -7.00 -7.43 -5.08
CA THR A 80 -6.31 -6.98 -6.31
C THR A 80 -6.06 -5.49 -6.23
N ILE A 81 -4.84 -5.04 -6.49
CA ILE A 81 -4.50 -3.62 -6.58
C ILE A 81 -5.10 -3.06 -7.87
N ILE A 82 -5.94 -2.03 -7.75
CA ILE A 82 -6.53 -1.30 -8.88
C ILE A 82 -5.79 0.01 -9.17
N LEU A 83 -5.09 0.56 -8.18
CA LEU A 83 -4.30 1.76 -8.32
C LEU A 83 -3.17 1.77 -7.30
N ALA A 84 -1.97 2.15 -7.75
CA ALA A 84 -0.87 2.48 -6.86
C ALA A 84 -0.32 3.87 -7.19
N ARG A 85 0.06 4.59 -6.15
CA ARG A 85 0.80 5.84 -6.26
C ARG A 85 2.00 5.77 -5.33
N GLY A 86 3.17 6.05 -5.89
CA GLY A 86 4.40 6.21 -5.11
C GLY A 86 4.23 7.33 -4.08
N PHE A 87 4.75 7.12 -2.89
CA PHE A 87 4.65 8.05 -1.78
C PHE A 87 6.06 8.45 -1.36
N THR A 88 6.38 9.73 -1.51
CA THR A 88 7.70 10.27 -1.18
C THR A 88 7.87 10.48 0.33
N GLU A 89 9.11 10.59 0.81
CA GLU A 89 9.37 10.92 2.21
C GLU A 89 8.80 12.30 2.61
N GLU A 90 8.83 13.27 1.70
CA GLU A 90 8.26 14.59 1.95
C GLU A 90 6.73 14.51 2.15
N GLU A 91 6.04 13.74 1.32
CA GLU A 91 4.60 13.50 1.47
C GLU A 91 4.28 12.73 2.75
N LEU A 92 5.13 11.78 3.13
CA LEU A 92 5.01 11.08 4.41
C LEU A 92 5.16 12.01 5.61
N ASN A 93 6.15 12.90 5.58
CA ASN A 93 6.33 13.90 6.63
C ASN A 93 5.14 14.86 6.71
N LYS A 94 4.59 15.30 5.57
CA LYS A 94 3.37 16.12 5.55
C LYS A 94 2.18 15.41 6.18
N GLU A 95 1.99 14.13 5.90
CA GLU A 95 0.87 13.38 6.51
C GLU A 95 1.09 13.17 8.02
N LYS A 96 2.32 12.91 8.46
CA LYS A 96 2.68 12.84 9.90
C LYS A 96 2.34 14.14 10.62
N GLU A 97 2.75 15.28 10.09
CA GLU A 97 2.44 16.59 10.67
C GLU A 97 0.93 16.87 10.73
N LYS A 98 0.20 16.48 9.69
CA LYS A 98 -1.25 16.65 9.61
C LYS A 98 -1.97 15.81 10.66
N THR A 99 -1.53 14.57 10.89
CA THR A 99 -2.05 13.71 11.95
C THR A 99 -1.88 14.36 13.32
N ILE A 100 -0.66 14.82 13.64
CA ILE A 100 -0.36 15.50 14.91
C ILE A 100 -1.26 16.74 15.10
N LYS A 101 -1.40 17.58 14.06
CA LYS A 101 -2.24 18.78 14.11
C LYS A 101 -3.70 18.43 14.43
N LYS A 102 -4.25 17.43 13.74
CA LYS A 102 -5.64 16.96 13.93
C LYS A 102 -5.88 16.42 15.34
N VAL A 103 -4.92 15.69 15.92
CA VAL A 103 -5.01 15.19 17.30
C VAL A 103 -4.99 16.35 18.30
N ASN A 104 -4.10 17.31 18.11
CA ASN A 104 -4.02 18.48 18.98
C ASN A 104 -5.28 19.36 18.93
N GLU A 105 -5.89 19.53 17.75
CA GLU A 105 -7.18 20.22 17.60
C GLU A 105 -8.29 19.49 18.39
N LYS A 106 -8.43 18.17 18.20
CA LYS A 106 -9.41 17.37 18.95
C LYS A 106 -9.24 17.49 20.47
N ARG A 107 -8.01 17.49 20.98
CA ARG A 107 -7.72 17.64 22.41
C ARG A 107 -8.14 19.02 22.93
N ARG A 108 -7.92 20.07 22.14
CA ARG A 108 -8.33 21.44 22.49
C ARG A 108 -9.86 21.60 22.52
N ASP A 109 -10.57 20.94 21.62
CA ASP A 109 -12.05 20.99 21.58
C ASP A 109 -12.71 20.23 22.74
N HIS A 110 -12.09 19.17 23.27
CA HIS A 110 -12.60 18.43 24.45
C HIS A 110 -12.30 19.11 25.80
N THR A 111 -11.53 20.21 25.81
CA THR A 111 -11.17 20.95 27.03
C THR A 111 -11.95 22.28 27.16
N LYS A 112 -12.98 22.49 26.34
CA LYS A 112 -13.86 23.68 26.38
C LYS A 112 -15.24 23.36 26.93
#